data_AF-A0A842ZWM9-F1
#
_entry.id   AF-A0A842ZWM9-F1
#
_cell.length_a   1.000
_cell.length_b   1.000
_cell.length_c   1.000
_cell.angle_alpha   90.00
_cell.angle_beta   90.00
_cell.angle_gamma   90.00
#
_symmetry.space_group_name_H-M   'P 1'
#
loop_
_entity.id
_entity.type
_entity.pdbx_description
1 polymer ?
#
loop_
_entity_poly.entity_id
_entity_poly.type
_entity_poly.pdbx_seq_one_letter_code
_entity_poly.pdbx_strand_id
1 'polypeptide(L)'
;MNIIKEEIKRQAKLDESTAWLSFFFVGLDELVEEYHVIIPRYDEFLQMAENEMSERLILAFLQKKSRTLHELATLLQCEEKDIIESLTVLQTQRFIQEKNGKFYRKRINHDLLVADK
;
A
#
# COMPACT_ATOMS: atom_id res chain seq x y z
N MET A 1 -5.26 -16.12 -14.32
CA MET A 1 -5.40 -14.84 -13.59
C MET A 1 -5.50 -14.99 -12.06
N ASN A 2 -6.06 -16.07 -11.49
CA ASN A 2 -6.09 -16.28 -10.02
C ASN A 2 -4.72 -16.58 -9.39
N ILE A 3 -3.82 -17.25 -10.13
CA ILE A 3 -2.52 -17.70 -9.59
C ILE A 3 -1.64 -16.52 -9.19
N ILE A 4 -1.53 -15.49 -10.03
CA ILE A 4 -0.75 -14.28 -9.74
C ILE A 4 -1.30 -13.56 -8.51
N LYS A 5 -2.63 -13.41 -8.43
CA LYS A 5 -3.29 -12.75 -7.31
C LYS A 5 -3.11 -13.51 -5.99
N GLU A 6 -3.11 -14.84 -6.03
CA GLU A 6 -2.86 -15.68 -4.86
C GLU A 6 -1.38 -15.71 -4.46
N GLU A 7 -0.44 -15.64 -5.41
CA GLU A 7 0.99 -15.56 -5.09
C GLU A 7 1.36 -14.19 -4.49
N ILE A 8 0.81 -13.08 -5.00
CA ILE A 8 0.94 -11.74 -4.39
C ILE A 8 0.44 -11.78 -2.94
N LYS A 9 -0.74 -12.35 -2.69
CA LYS A 9 -1.27 -12.50 -1.33
C LYS A 9 -0.42 -13.43 -0.46
N ARG A 10 0.17 -14.48 -1.03
CA ARG A 10 1.02 -15.44 -0.30
C ARG A 10 2.33 -14.79 0.12
N GLN A 11 2.99 -14.08 -0.79
CA GLN A 11 4.23 -13.34 -0.52
C GLN A 11 4.00 -12.19 0.45
N ALA A 12 2.87 -11.46 0.32
CA ALA A 12 2.45 -10.42 1.28
C ALA A 12 2.23 -10.93 2.71
N LYS A 13 2.00 -12.24 2.90
CA LYS A 13 1.87 -12.89 4.21
C LYS A 13 3.17 -13.47 4.74
N LEU A 14 4.11 -13.78 3.86
CA LEU A 14 5.37 -14.47 4.18
C LEU A 14 6.52 -13.50 4.42
N ASP A 15 6.48 -12.31 3.82
CA ASP A 15 7.54 -11.32 3.92
C ASP A 15 7.00 -9.98 4.42
N GLU A 16 7.46 -9.54 5.60
CA GLU A 16 7.19 -8.19 6.10
C GLU A 16 7.95 -7.13 5.29
N SER A 17 8.99 -7.54 4.56
CA SER A 17 9.70 -6.70 3.61
C SER A 17 8.83 -6.47 2.38
N THR A 18 8.38 -5.24 2.16
CA THR A 18 7.66 -4.84 0.95
C THR A 18 8.55 -4.79 -0.30
N ALA A 19 9.85 -5.11 -0.20
CA ALA A 19 10.79 -5.07 -1.31
C ALA A 19 10.42 -6.04 -2.45
N TRP A 20 9.76 -7.16 -2.14
CA TRP A 20 9.36 -8.14 -3.16
C TRP A 20 8.32 -7.58 -4.15
N LEU A 21 7.50 -6.59 -3.74
CA LEU A 21 6.57 -5.91 -4.65
C LEU A 21 7.34 -5.16 -5.74
N SER A 22 8.38 -4.42 -5.36
CA SER A 22 9.24 -3.74 -6.33
C SER A 22 9.91 -4.73 -7.28
N PHE A 23 10.45 -5.86 -6.78
CA PHE A 23 11.04 -6.89 -7.64
C PHE A 23 10.02 -7.55 -8.57
N PHE A 24 8.79 -7.77 -8.10
CA PHE A 24 7.73 -8.37 -8.91
C PHE A 24 7.32 -7.47 -10.08
N PHE A 25 7.19 -6.16 -9.85
CA PHE A 25 6.84 -5.21 -10.91
C PHE A 25 8.00 -4.93 -11.87
N VAL A 26 9.24 -4.82 -11.38
CA VAL A 26 10.41 -4.72 -12.28
C VAL A 26 10.49 -5.93 -13.21
N GLY A 27 10.33 -7.14 -12.70
CA GLY A 27 10.34 -8.35 -13.54
C GLY A 27 9.16 -8.44 -14.52
N LEU A 28 8.03 -7.80 -14.20
CA LEU A 28 6.89 -7.72 -15.12
C LEU A 28 7.13 -6.69 -16.24
N ASP A 29 7.67 -5.53 -15.90
CA ASP A 29 8.05 -4.51 -16.89
C ASP A 29 9.10 -5.06 -17.86
N GLU A 30 10.11 -5.77 -17.35
CA GLU A 30 11.12 -6.45 -18.18
C GLU A 30 10.48 -7.45 -19.16
N LEU A 31 9.48 -8.22 -18.72
CA LEU A 31 8.77 -9.17 -19.60
C LEU A 31 7.92 -8.49 -20.67
N VAL A 32 7.30 -7.35 -20.34
CA VAL A 32 6.53 -6.55 -21.29
C VAL A 32 7.45 -5.89 -22.32
N GLU A 33 8.59 -5.35 -21.87
CA GLU A 33 9.57 -4.69 -22.73
C GLU A 33 10.33 -5.67 -23.63
N GLU A 34 10.86 -6.77 -23.06
CA GLU A 34 11.75 -7.70 -23.77
C GLU A 34 10.97 -8.67 -24.69
N TYR A 35 9.80 -9.13 -24.26
CA TYR A 35 9.05 -10.16 -24.97
C TYR A 35 7.75 -9.66 -25.60
N HIS A 36 7.45 -8.36 -25.49
CA HIS A 36 6.20 -7.75 -25.99
C HIS A 36 4.94 -8.51 -25.54
N VAL A 37 4.98 -9.10 -24.35
CA VAL A 37 3.87 -9.87 -23.80
C VAL A 37 2.75 -8.91 -23.42
N ILE A 38 1.58 -9.09 -24.03
CA ILE A 38 0.38 -8.36 -23.61
C ILE A 38 -0.14 -9.01 -22.33
N ILE A 39 0.04 -8.32 -21.21
CA ILE A 39 -0.58 -8.71 -19.94
C ILE A 39 -1.94 -8.03 -19.85
N PRO A 40 -3.06 -8.78 -19.89
CA PRO A 40 -4.38 -8.18 -19.82
C PRO A 40 -4.56 -7.40 -18.51
N ARG A 41 -5.03 -6.16 -18.61
CA ARG A 41 -5.28 -5.25 -17.46
C ARG A 41 -4.01 -4.96 -16.64
N TYR A 42 -2.83 -4.98 -17.27
CA TYR A 42 -1.56 -4.69 -16.61
C TYR A 42 -1.59 -3.39 -15.80
N ASP A 43 -2.00 -2.30 -16.45
CA ASP A 43 -2.09 -0.98 -15.84
C ASP A 43 -3.00 -0.97 -14.60
N GLU A 44 -4.09 -1.73 -14.63
CA GLU A 44 -4.98 -1.85 -13.47
C GLU A 44 -4.32 -2.63 -12.33
N PHE A 45 -3.56 -3.68 -12.63
CA PHE A 45 -2.83 -4.45 -11.63
C PHE A 45 -1.69 -3.64 -11.01
N LEU A 46 -0.96 -2.89 -11.83
CA LEU A 46 0.09 -1.98 -11.39
C LEU A 46 -0.49 -0.92 -10.47
N GLN A 47 -1.53 -0.22 -10.91
CA GLN A 47 -2.20 0.80 -10.11
C GLN A 47 -2.73 0.24 -8.77
N MET A 48 -3.31 -0.96 -8.78
CA MET A 48 -3.78 -1.60 -7.55
C MET A 48 -2.64 -1.85 -6.56
N ALA A 49 -1.49 -2.29 -7.04
CA ALA A 49 -0.35 -2.58 -6.18
C ALA A 49 0.35 -1.30 -5.67
N GLU A 50 0.48 -0.28 -6.52
CA GLU A 50 0.98 1.04 -6.12
C GLU A 50 0.10 1.63 -5.02
N ASN A 51 -1.22 1.55 -5.17
CA ASN A 51 -2.17 2.03 -4.16
C ASN A 51 -2.03 1.26 -2.84
N GLU A 52 -1.99 -0.09 -2.88
CA GLU A 52 -1.84 -0.90 -1.67
C GLU A 52 -0.49 -0.62 -0.97
N MET A 53 0.58 -0.44 -1.75
CA MET A 53 1.91 -0.15 -1.23
C MET A 53 1.95 1.23 -0.56
N SER A 54 1.40 2.26 -1.22
CA SER A 54 1.28 3.61 -0.68
C SER A 54 0.52 3.61 0.65
N GLU A 55 -0.62 2.93 0.71
CA GLU A 55 -1.42 2.79 1.94
C GLU A 55 -0.62 2.15 3.08
N ARG A 56 0.09 1.04 2.81
CA ARG A 56 0.92 0.35 3.81
C ARG A 56 2.06 1.22 4.32
N LEU A 57 2.75 1.94 3.43
CA LEU A 57 3.84 2.83 3.79
C LEU A 57 3.34 4.01 4.65
N ILE A 58 2.21 4.63 4.28
CA ILE A 58 1.57 5.68 5.08
C ILE A 58 1.30 5.16 6.50
N LEU A 59 0.70 3.98 6.64
CA LEU A 59 0.43 3.38 7.94
C LEU A 59 1.71 3.09 8.74
N ALA A 60 2.78 2.64 8.09
CA ALA A 60 4.07 2.41 8.73
C ALA A 60 4.70 3.72 9.25
N PHE A 61 4.66 4.79 8.46
CA PHE A 61 5.15 6.11 8.89
C PHE A 61 4.35 6.69 10.05
N LEU A 62 3.02 6.54 10.00
CA LEU A 62 2.12 7.03 11.04
C LEU A 62 2.16 6.20 12.34
N GLN A 63 2.69 4.97 12.29
CA GLN A 63 2.93 4.17 13.50
C GLN A 63 3.99 4.80 14.40
N LYS A 64 4.98 5.49 13.82
CA LYS A 64 6.09 6.11 14.56
C LYS A 64 5.69 7.45 15.16
N LYS A 65 5.01 8.30 14.38
CA LYS A 65 4.59 9.65 14.79
C LYS A 65 3.51 10.18 13.84
N SER A 66 2.70 11.11 14.35
CA SER A 66 1.75 11.84 13.51
C SER A 66 2.47 12.71 12.48
N ARG A 67 1.91 12.83 11.28
CA ARG A 67 2.52 13.56 10.15
C ARG A 67 1.53 14.46 9.43
N THR A 68 2.00 15.54 8.83
CA THR A 68 1.21 16.32 7.86
C THR A 68 1.20 15.63 6.48
N LEU A 69 0.33 16.08 5.58
CA LEU A 69 0.33 15.67 4.17
C LEU A 69 1.71 15.85 3.53
N HIS A 70 2.28 17.05 3.69
CA HIS A 70 3.60 17.40 3.17
C HIS A 70 4.72 16.47 3.65
N GLU A 71 4.73 16.12 4.95
CA GLU A 71 5.73 15.21 5.50
C GLU A 71 5.59 13.79 4.93
N LEU A 72 4.35 13.32 4.71
CA LEU A 72 4.10 12.01 4.11
C LEU A 72 4.56 11.98 2.65
N ALA A 73 4.20 13.01 1.86
CA ALA A 73 4.64 13.14 0.47
C ALA A 73 6.18 13.17 0.37
N THR A 74 6.83 13.91 1.27
CA THR A 74 8.31 13.96 1.33
C THR A 74 8.92 12.59 1.65
N LEU A 75 8.34 11.83 2.59
CA LEU A 75 8.83 10.49 2.94
C LEU A 75 8.62 9.46 1.83
N LEU A 76 7.55 9.62 1.06
CA LEU A 76 7.21 8.77 -0.09
C LEU A 76 7.90 9.22 -1.38
N GLN A 77 8.53 10.40 -1.39
CA GLN A 77 9.18 11.01 -2.55
C GLN A 77 8.22 11.21 -3.73
N CYS A 78 6.99 11.65 -3.46
CA CYS A 78 5.95 11.91 -4.45
C CYS A 78 5.31 13.28 -4.25
N GLU A 79 4.39 13.68 -5.13
CA GLU A 79 3.60 14.89 -4.92
C GLU A 79 2.48 14.66 -3.91
N GLU A 80 2.03 15.72 -3.24
CA GLU A 80 0.94 15.63 -2.27
C GLU A 80 -0.35 15.09 -2.88
N LYS A 81 -0.64 15.44 -4.14
CA LYS A 81 -1.85 15.00 -4.85
C LYS A 81 -1.90 13.48 -5.01
N ASP A 82 -0.73 12.83 -5.14
CA ASP A 82 -0.62 11.40 -5.46
C ASP A 82 -1.00 10.52 -4.26
N ILE A 83 -1.01 11.08 -3.05
CA ILE A 83 -1.30 10.33 -1.81
C ILE A 83 -2.67 10.66 -1.21
N ILE A 84 -3.40 11.63 -1.78
CA ILE A 84 -4.73 12.04 -1.28
C ILE A 84 -5.73 10.88 -1.34
N GLU A 85 -5.70 10.10 -2.42
CA GLU A 85 -6.60 8.96 -2.59
C GLU A 85 -6.34 7.90 -1.51
N SER A 86 -5.08 7.49 -1.33
CA SER A 86 -4.69 6.54 -0.28
C SER A 86 -5.06 7.05 1.12
N LEU A 87 -4.88 8.32 1.43
CA LEU A 87 -5.30 8.91 2.71
C LEU A 87 -6.82 8.86 2.89
N THR A 88 -7.58 9.16 1.85
CA THR A 88 -9.05 9.13 1.86
C THR A 88 -9.57 7.71 2.10
N VAL A 89 -8.97 6.72 1.43
CA VAL A 89 -9.28 5.30 1.62
C VAL A 89 -9.00 4.87 3.06
N LEU A 90 -7.82 5.17 3.59
CA LEU A 90 -7.43 4.83 4.96
C LEU A 90 -8.29 5.52 6.03
N GLN A 91 -8.74 6.76 5.78
CA GLN A 91 -9.68 7.48 6.65
C GLN A 91 -11.06 6.81 6.63
N THR A 92 -11.55 6.46 5.43
CA THR A 92 -12.86 5.79 5.23
C THR A 92 -12.89 4.43 5.93
N GLN A 93 -11.79 3.66 5.82
CA GLN A 93 -11.60 2.39 6.50
C GLN A 93 -11.30 2.55 8.00
N ARG A 94 -11.24 3.79 8.51
CA ARG A 94 -10.97 4.14 9.90
C ARG A 94 -9.60 3.67 10.42
N PHE A 95 -8.63 3.39 9.56
CA PHE A 95 -7.26 3.08 9.99
C PHE A 95 -6.50 4.32 10.45
N ILE A 96 -6.84 5.48 9.90
CA ILE A 96 -6.26 6.76 10.30
C ILE A 96 -7.34 7.78 10.67
N GLN A 97 -6.91 8.88 11.29
CA GLN A 97 -7.73 10.06 11.51
C GLN A 97 -6.89 11.31 11.27
N GLU A 98 -7.52 12.37 10.80
CA GLU A 98 -6.91 13.68 10.72
C GLU A 98 -7.37 14.55 11.89
N LYS A 99 -6.43 15.25 12.52
CA LYS A 99 -6.70 16.24 13.56
C LYS A 99 -5.66 17.35 13.48
N ASN A 100 -6.10 18.62 13.45
CA ASN A 100 -5.22 19.78 13.40
C ASN A 100 -4.20 19.72 12.24
N GLY A 101 -4.63 19.29 11.05
CA GLY A 101 -3.76 19.17 9.85
C GLY A 101 -2.71 18.05 9.92
N LYS A 102 -2.84 17.11 10.87
CA LYS A 102 -1.97 15.94 11.00
C LYS A 102 -2.78 14.66 10.98
N PHE A 103 -2.22 13.64 10.35
CA PHE A 103 -2.73 12.29 10.32
C PHE A 103 -2.16 11.47 11.49
N TYR A 104 -3.02 10.63 12.06
CA TYR A 104 -2.72 9.74 13.17
C TYR A 104 -3.21 8.34 12.83
N ARG A 105 -2.38 7.33 13.07
CA ARG A 105 -2.84 5.93 13.01
C ARG A 105 -3.73 5.62 14.20
N LYS A 106 -4.90 5.03 13.97
CA LYS A 106 -5.75 4.52 15.06
C LYS A 106 -5.16 3.20 15.56
N ARG A 107 -5.14 3.01 16.88
CA ARG A 107 -4.81 1.70 17.46
C ARG A 107 -5.96 0.75 17.14
N ILE A 108 -5.66 -0.34 16.45
CA ILE A 108 -6.57 -1.47 16.37
C ILE A 108 -6.43 -2.21 17.71
N ASN A 109 -7.48 -2.24 18.53
CA ASN A 109 -7.48 -3.07 19.73
C ASN A 109 -7.39 -4.54 19.29
N HIS A 110 -6.24 -5.16 19.53
CA HIS A 110 -6.00 -6.56 19.18
C HIS A 110 -6.82 -7.54 20.06
N ASP A 111 -7.49 -7.03 21.09
CA ASP A 111 -8.28 -7.79 22.07
C ASP A 111 -9.67 -8.24 21.56
N LEU A 112 -10.11 -7.79 20.38
CA LEU A 112 -11.42 -8.15 19.81
C LEU A 112 -11.38 -9.34 18.82
N LEU A 113 -10.23 -9.98 18.61
CA LEU A 113 -10.09 -11.14 17.69
C LEU A 113 -9.92 -12.50 18.40
N VAL A 114 -9.97 -12.53 19.74
CA VAL A 114 -9.85 -13.79 20.52
C VAL A 114 -11.17 -14.19 21.19
N ALA A 115 -12.26 -13.45 20.96
CA ALA A 115 -13.55 -13.68 21.61
C ALA A 115 -14.50 -14.65 20.88
N ASP A 116 -14.12 -15.18 19.71
CA ASP A 116 -14.90 -16.21 18.99
C ASP A 116 -13.98 -17.38 18.59
N LYS A 117 -13.44 -18.07 19.60
CA LYS A 117 -12.94 -19.45 19.47
C LYS A 117 -13.95 -20.42 20.04
#